data_AF-A0A1C7MDH4-F1
#
_entry.id   AF-A0A1C7MDH4-F1
#
_cell.length_a   1.000
_cell.length_b   1.000
_cell.length_c   1.000
_cell.angle_alpha   90.00
_cell.angle_beta   90.00
_cell.angle_gamma   90.00
#
_symmetry.space_group_name_H-M   'P 1'
#
loop_
_entity.id
_entity.type
_entity.pdbx_description
1 polymer ?
#
loop_
_entity_poly.entity_id
_entity_poly.type
_entity_poly.pdbx_seq_one_letter_code
_entity_poly.pdbx_strand_id
1 'polypeptide(L)'
;MKPCDDLTLYCIPSSLAFWTPPPPLRMQLNIFGGQLYLPDYETYLQTARFLGIYTNDTPRDLVQIQSDGFILPKHRPAQIKSPFDTTPLPFLKALLGLRRKGMGYSSTHLGKILRARLLTYDDFDNVYDTAESMDVDCESIPYTNRYIHR
;
A
#
# COMPACT_ATOMS: atom_id res chain seq x y z
N MET A 1 6.64 2.62 -11.18
CA MET A 1 6.80 1.13 -11.02
C MET A 1 5.42 0.51 -10.82
N LYS A 2 5.04 -0.52 -11.60
CA LYS A 2 3.70 -1.12 -11.50
C LYS A 2 3.56 -1.97 -10.21
N PRO A 3 2.41 -1.92 -9.52
CA PRO A 3 2.16 -2.72 -8.33
C PRO A 3 2.10 -4.21 -8.68
N CYS A 4 2.65 -5.04 -7.79
CA CYS A 4 2.66 -6.49 -7.93
C CYS A 4 1.53 -7.10 -7.08
N ASP A 5 0.30 -7.03 -7.59
CA ASP A 5 -0.89 -7.35 -6.81
C ASP A 5 -1.90 -8.24 -7.55
N ASP A 6 -1.59 -8.70 -8.77
CA ASP A 6 -2.47 -9.51 -9.62
C ASP A 6 -2.51 -11.01 -9.29
N LEU A 7 -1.71 -11.43 -8.29
CA LEU A 7 -1.60 -12.82 -7.84
C LEU A 7 -1.16 -13.79 -8.95
N THR A 8 -0.57 -13.29 -10.03
CA THR A 8 -0.06 -14.13 -11.13
C THR A 8 1.36 -14.64 -10.87
N LEU A 9 2.11 -13.96 -10.00
CA LEU A 9 3.47 -14.38 -9.63
C LEU A 9 3.48 -15.77 -9.01
N TYR A 10 4.33 -16.64 -9.56
CA TYR A 10 4.50 -18.03 -9.12
C TYR A 10 3.22 -18.89 -9.17
N CYS A 11 2.21 -18.48 -9.93
CA CYS A 11 1.03 -19.32 -10.17
C CYS A 11 1.40 -20.55 -11.03
N ILE A 12 0.98 -21.74 -10.59
CA ILE A 12 1.16 -23.01 -11.32
C ILE A 12 -0.22 -23.68 -11.46
N PRO A 13 -0.73 -23.86 -12.69
CA PRO A 13 -0.15 -23.45 -13.98
C PRO A 13 -0.12 -21.92 -14.15
N SER A 14 0.81 -21.44 -14.97
CA SER A 14 1.10 -20.00 -15.16
C SER A 14 -0.01 -19.20 -15.84
N SER A 15 -1.08 -19.86 -16.32
CA SER A 15 -2.28 -19.18 -16.80
C SER A 15 -3.47 -19.48 -15.87
N LEU A 16 -3.94 -18.44 -15.20
CA LEU A 16 -5.25 -18.40 -14.57
C LEU A 16 -6.36 -18.21 -15.62
N ALA A 17 -6.24 -18.82 -16.81
CA ALA A 17 -7.19 -18.63 -17.92
C ALA A 17 -8.64 -18.98 -17.53
N PHE A 18 -8.82 -19.73 -16.43
CA PHE A 18 -10.10 -20.21 -15.95
C PHE A 18 -10.57 -19.55 -14.65
N TRP A 19 -9.75 -18.75 -13.96
CA TRP A 19 -10.14 -18.20 -12.66
C TRP A 19 -9.45 -16.88 -12.29
N THR A 20 -10.23 -15.81 -12.24
CA THR A 20 -9.80 -14.54 -11.67
C THR A 20 -10.35 -14.42 -10.25
N PRO A 21 -9.52 -14.20 -9.22
CA PRO A 21 -10.01 -14.03 -7.87
C PRO A 21 -10.91 -12.79 -7.79
N PRO A 22 -12.02 -12.84 -7.03
CA PRO A 22 -12.84 -11.65 -6.79
C PRO A 22 -11.98 -10.52 -6.21
N PRO A 23 -12.18 -9.24 -6.62
CA PRO A 23 -11.36 -8.12 -6.17
C PRO A 23 -11.17 -8.03 -4.64
N PRO A 24 -12.21 -8.24 -3.80
CA PRO A 24 -12.04 -8.23 -2.35
C PRO A 24 -11.08 -9.31 -1.84
N LEU A 25 -11.12 -10.51 -2.44
CA LEU A 25 -10.24 -11.61 -2.07
C LEU A 25 -8.80 -11.32 -2.47
N ARG A 26 -8.58 -10.77 -3.68
CA ARG A 26 -7.27 -10.33 -4.15
C ARG A 26 -6.65 -9.30 -3.20
N MET A 27 -7.38 -8.25 -2.87
CA MET A 27 -6.97 -7.24 -1.89
C MET A 27 -6.59 -7.86 -0.53
N GLN A 28 -7.44 -8.73 0.02
CA GLN A 28 -7.18 -9.39 1.30
C GLN A 28 -5.90 -10.23 1.25
N LEU A 29 -5.74 -11.06 0.22
CA LEU A 29 -4.55 -11.90 0.03
C LEU A 29 -3.29 -11.07 -0.07
N ASN A 30 -3.32 -9.94 -0.78
CA ASN A 30 -2.16 -9.07 -0.88
C ASN A 30 -1.79 -8.41 0.46
N ILE A 31 -2.78 -7.94 1.23
CA ILE A 31 -2.54 -7.36 2.58
C ILE A 31 -1.90 -8.41 3.50
N PHE A 32 -2.46 -9.62 3.57
CA PHE A 32 -1.90 -10.71 4.39
C PHE A 32 -0.58 -11.27 3.82
N GLY A 33 -0.37 -11.13 2.51
CA GLY A 33 0.88 -11.39 1.81
C GLY A 33 1.99 -10.38 2.12
N GLY A 34 1.63 -9.24 2.71
CA GLY A 34 2.56 -8.17 3.13
C GLY A 34 2.79 -7.10 2.06
N GLN A 35 1.83 -6.87 1.16
CA GLN A 35 1.85 -5.75 0.23
C GLN A 35 2.02 -4.44 0.99
N LEU A 36 2.98 -3.61 0.58
CA LEU A 36 3.27 -2.35 1.26
C LEU A 36 2.62 -1.13 0.59
N TYR A 37 2.46 -1.20 -0.73
CA TYR A 37 1.97 -0.12 -1.59
C TYR A 37 0.72 -0.60 -2.33
N LEU A 38 -0.34 0.18 -2.24
CA LEU A 38 -1.60 -0.05 -2.93
C LEU A 38 -1.58 0.61 -4.32
N PRO A 39 -2.27 0.05 -5.32
CA PRO A 39 -2.22 0.51 -6.71
C PRO A 39 -2.82 1.91 -6.92
N ASP A 40 -3.87 2.24 -6.18
CA ASP A 40 -4.63 3.48 -6.33
C ASP A 40 -5.39 3.85 -5.05
N TYR A 41 -5.95 5.07 -5.05
CA TYR A 41 -6.70 5.62 -3.93
C TYR A 41 -8.00 4.85 -3.63
N GLU A 42 -8.66 4.30 -4.66
CA GLU A 42 -9.89 3.51 -4.47
C GLU A 42 -9.59 2.21 -3.71
N THR A 43 -8.46 1.56 -4.03
CA THR A 43 -7.99 0.36 -3.33
C THR A 43 -7.65 0.67 -1.87
N TYR A 44 -7.16 1.89 -1.58
CA TYR A 44 -7.02 2.37 -0.20
C TYR A 44 -8.36 2.47 0.53
N LEU A 45 -9.39 3.07 -0.08
CA LEU A 45 -10.71 3.15 0.54
C LEU A 45 -11.30 1.76 0.79
N GLN A 46 -11.18 0.85 -0.17
CA GLN A 46 -11.63 -0.54 -0.02
C GLN A 46 -10.88 -1.28 1.09
N THR A 47 -9.56 -1.08 1.17
CA THR A 47 -8.72 -1.64 2.23
C THR A 47 -9.14 -1.12 3.60
N ALA A 48 -9.32 0.20 3.74
CA ALA A 48 -9.74 0.80 5.00
C ALA A 48 -11.14 0.33 5.42
N ARG A 49 -12.10 0.26 4.50
CA ARG A 49 -13.46 -0.27 4.75
C ARG A 49 -13.42 -1.74 5.20
N PHE A 50 -12.58 -2.57 4.60
CA PHE A 50 -12.38 -3.96 5.03
C PHE A 50 -11.78 -4.04 6.44
N LEU A 51 -10.76 -3.24 6.73
CA LEU A 51 -10.11 -3.19 8.05
C LEU A 51 -10.94 -2.48 9.13
N GLY A 52 -12.03 -1.82 8.75
CA GLY A 52 -12.86 -1.04 9.66
C GLY A 52 -12.19 0.26 10.12
N ILE A 53 -11.33 0.84 9.28
CA ILE A 53 -10.56 2.06 9.57
C ILE A 53 -11.25 3.27 8.98
N TYR A 54 -11.24 4.36 9.74
CA TYR A 54 -11.77 5.65 9.31
C TYR A 54 -10.97 6.24 8.13
N THR A 55 -11.71 6.83 7.19
CA THR A 55 -11.19 7.54 6.02
C THR A 55 -12.01 8.82 5.77
N ASN A 56 -11.47 9.75 4.98
CA ASN A 56 -12.12 11.05 4.70
C ASN A 56 -13.44 10.93 3.92
N ASP A 57 -13.73 9.78 3.31
CA ASP A 57 -15.02 9.48 2.68
C ASP A 57 -16.13 9.18 3.70
N THR A 58 -15.78 9.06 4.98
CA THR A 58 -16.71 8.78 6.08
C THR A 58 -17.02 10.07 6.83
N PRO A 59 -18.31 10.46 6.95
CA PRO A 59 -18.70 11.65 7.70
C PRO A 59 -18.27 11.53 9.17
N ARG A 60 -17.39 12.43 9.61
CA ARG A 60 -16.81 12.40 10.95
C ARG A 60 -17.85 12.51 12.06
N ASP A 61 -18.91 13.27 11.82
CA ASP A 61 -19.96 13.54 12.81
C ASP A 61 -20.87 12.33 13.08
N LEU A 62 -20.79 11.30 12.24
CA LEU A 62 -21.63 10.11 12.33
C LEU A 62 -20.94 8.91 13.00
N VAL A 63 -19.65 9.02 13.33
CA VAL A 63 -18.82 7.87 13.68
C VAL A 63 -17.92 8.15 14.88
N GLN A 64 -17.98 7.26 15.86
CA GLN A 64 -17.01 7.23 16.96
C GLN A 64 -15.80 6.38 16.56
N ILE A 65 -14.62 7.02 16.51
CA ILE A 65 -13.37 6.44 16.06
C ILE A 65 -12.48 6.16 17.28
N GLN A 66 -11.86 4.97 17.35
CA GLN A 66 -10.87 4.66 18.37
C GLN A 66 -9.55 5.38 18.14
N SER A 67 -8.65 5.39 19.12
CA SER A 67 -7.35 6.07 19.03
C SER A 67 -6.45 5.53 17.91
N ASP A 68 -6.68 4.31 17.46
CA ASP A 68 -5.97 3.66 16.35
C ASP A 68 -6.69 3.78 15.00
N GLY A 69 -7.74 4.61 14.91
CA GLY A 69 -8.51 4.82 13.70
C GLY A 69 -9.60 3.77 13.45
N PHE A 70 -9.69 2.71 14.27
CA PHE A 70 -10.69 1.66 14.08
C PHE A 70 -12.09 2.10 14.54
N ILE A 71 -13.10 1.68 13.79
CA ILE A 71 -14.51 1.97 14.06
C ILE A 71 -15.18 0.69 14.55
N LEU A 72 -15.72 0.74 15.78
CA LEU A 72 -16.46 -0.39 16.37
C LEU A 72 -17.69 -0.74 15.53
N PRO A 73 -18.11 -2.02 15.47
CA PRO A 73 -19.25 -2.46 14.67
C PRO A 73 -20.51 -1.59 14.85
N LYS A 74 -20.86 -1.24 16.09
CA LYS A 74 -22.02 -0.40 16.44
C LYS A 74 -21.98 1.04 15.91
N HIS A 75 -20.82 1.51 15.48
CA HIS A 75 -20.63 2.87 14.94
C HIS A 75 -20.27 2.86 13.46
N ARG A 76 -20.32 1.70 12.79
CA ARG A 76 -19.99 1.60 11.36
C ARG A 76 -21.14 2.14 10.51
N PRO A 77 -20.85 3.05 9.58
CA PRO A 77 -21.81 3.42 8.56
C PRO A 77 -21.90 2.28 7.51
N ALA A 78 -22.96 2.27 6.71
CA ALA A 78 -23.30 1.15 5.82
C ALA A 78 -22.21 0.80 4.78
N GLN A 79 -21.37 1.76 4.40
CA GLN A 79 -20.25 1.56 3.48
C GLN A 79 -19.08 0.76 4.09
N ILE A 80 -18.94 0.71 5.42
CA ILE A 80 -17.85 -0.02 6.09
C ILE A 80 -18.29 -1.45 6.35
N LYS A 81 -18.00 -2.33 5.39
CA LYS A 81 -18.23 -3.78 5.49
C LYS A 81 -16.97 -4.47 6.04
N SER A 82 -16.74 -4.30 7.33
CA SER A 82 -15.62 -4.93 8.03
C SER A 82 -16.08 -6.15 8.84
N PRO A 83 -15.40 -7.31 8.71
CA PRO A 83 -15.75 -8.52 9.45
C PRO A 83 -15.18 -8.54 10.89
N PHE A 84 -14.42 -7.52 11.29
CA PHE A 84 -13.70 -7.53 12.57
C PHE A 84 -14.55 -6.91 13.69
N ASP A 85 -14.70 -7.57 14.83
CA ASP A 85 -15.35 -6.97 16.01
C ASP A 85 -14.38 -6.09 16.81
N THR A 86 -13.08 -6.41 16.75
CA THR A 86 -11.98 -5.70 17.39
C THR A 86 -10.92 -5.30 16.36
N THR A 87 -10.07 -4.33 16.69
CA THR A 87 -9.06 -3.82 15.76
C THR A 87 -8.10 -4.92 15.23
N PRO A 88 -7.97 -5.10 13.90
CA PRO A 88 -7.01 -6.05 13.32
C PRO A 88 -5.59 -5.45 13.22
N LEU A 89 -5.42 -4.16 13.53
CA LEU A 89 -4.18 -3.42 13.29
C LEU A 89 -2.97 -3.97 14.06
N PRO A 90 -3.07 -4.39 15.34
CA PRO A 90 -1.94 -4.97 16.05
C PRO A 90 -1.41 -6.25 15.38
N PHE A 91 -2.32 -7.13 14.93
CA PHE A 91 -1.96 -8.35 14.20
C PHE A 91 -1.25 -8.01 12.88
N LEU A 92 -1.79 -7.09 12.09
CA LEU A 92 -1.18 -6.70 10.81
C LEU A 92 0.18 -6.02 11.00
N LYS A 93 0.36 -5.21 12.06
CA LYS A 93 1.66 -4.63 12.41
C LYS A 93 2.69 -5.72 12.70
N ALA A 94 2.33 -6.73 13.49
CA ALA A 94 3.21 -7.85 13.79
C ALA A 94 3.55 -8.65 12.52
N LEU A 95 2.56 -8.98 11.70
CA LEU A 95 2.72 -9.71 10.44
C LEU A 95 3.67 -8.97 9.47
N LEU A 96 3.47 -7.67 9.27
CA LEU A 96 4.35 -6.87 8.42
C LEU A 96 5.76 -6.77 9.01
N GLY A 97 5.89 -6.60 10.32
CA GLY A 97 7.19 -6.59 10.99
C GLY A 97 7.98 -7.87 10.73
N LEU A 98 7.33 -9.04 10.84
CA LEU A 98 7.92 -10.34 10.54
C LEU A 98 8.34 -10.44 9.06
N ARG A 99 7.45 -10.11 8.13
CA ARG A 99 7.74 -10.15 6.69
C ARG A 99 8.86 -9.18 6.28
N ARG A 100 8.97 -8.05 6.98
CA ARG A 100 9.99 -7.03 6.72
C ARG A 100 11.32 -7.28 7.39
N LYS A 101 11.42 -8.28 8.29
CA LYS A 101 12.65 -8.67 8.99
C LYS A 101 13.33 -7.47 9.68
N GLY A 102 12.53 -6.61 10.32
CA GLY A 102 13.01 -5.41 11.01
C GLY A 102 13.22 -4.18 10.13
N MET A 103 13.04 -4.27 8.81
CA MET A 103 13.07 -3.07 7.96
C MET A 103 11.82 -2.21 8.18
N GLY A 104 12.01 -0.89 8.21
CA GLY A 104 10.93 0.08 8.37
C GLY A 104 9.93 0.01 7.21
N TYR A 105 8.66 0.22 7.52
CA TYR A 105 7.57 0.29 6.55
C TYR A 105 6.60 1.44 6.83
N SER A 106 6.94 2.35 7.74
CA SER A 106 6.03 3.43 8.17
C SER A 106 5.69 4.46 7.09
N SER A 107 6.54 4.61 6.08
CA SER A 107 6.35 5.53 4.95
C SER A 107 5.46 4.95 3.85
N THR A 108 5.22 3.64 3.83
CA THR A 108 4.43 2.97 2.79
C THR A 108 2.93 3.21 2.99
N HIS A 109 2.11 2.93 1.96
CA HIS A 109 0.65 3.09 2.06
C HIS A 109 0.08 2.27 3.21
N LEU A 110 0.41 0.97 3.26
CA LEU A 110 -0.05 0.11 4.34
C LEU A 110 0.53 0.54 5.70
N GLY A 111 1.77 1.02 5.75
CA GLY A 111 2.36 1.54 6.99
C GLY A 111 1.65 2.77 7.56
N LYS A 112 1.17 3.65 6.70
CA LYS A 112 0.34 4.82 7.04
C LYS A 112 -1.05 4.36 7.51
N ILE A 113 -1.71 3.47 6.77
CA ILE A 113 -3.04 2.90 7.13
C ILE A 113 -3.00 2.26 8.52
N LEU A 114 -2.02 1.40 8.80
CA LEU A 114 -1.91 0.72 10.09
C LEU A 114 -1.63 1.68 11.27
N ARG A 115 -1.23 2.92 10.99
CA ARG A 115 -1.02 3.99 11.98
C ARG A 115 -2.14 5.02 11.97
N ALA A 116 -3.30 4.67 11.42
CA ALA A 116 -4.46 5.56 11.32
C ALA A 116 -4.19 6.87 10.56
N ARG A 117 -3.17 6.89 9.70
CA ARG A 117 -2.89 8.07 8.87
C ARG A 117 -3.78 8.03 7.65
N LEU A 118 -4.41 9.16 7.38
CA LEU A 118 -5.18 9.39 6.16
C LEU A 118 -4.23 9.49 4.98
N LEU A 119 -4.58 8.82 3.89
CA LEU A 119 -3.94 9.01 2.60
C LEU A 119 -4.79 9.95 1.75
N THR A 120 -4.14 10.67 0.84
CA THR A 120 -4.77 11.53 -0.19
C THR A 120 -4.48 10.98 -1.58
N TYR A 121 -5.05 11.59 -2.63
CA TYR A 121 -4.74 11.23 -4.01
C TYR A 121 -3.25 11.41 -4.33
N ASP A 122 -2.61 12.46 -3.80
CA ASP A 122 -1.18 12.73 -3.97
C ASP A 122 -0.27 11.59 -3.47
N ASP A 123 -0.73 10.76 -2.51
CA ASP A 123 0.03 9.59 -2.08
C ASP A 123 0.14 8.52 -3.19
N PHE A 124 -0.72 8.58 -4.21
CA PHE A 124 -0.79 7.66 -5.33
C PHE A 124 -0.31 8.26 -6.66
N ASP A 125 -0.13 9.58 -6.71
CA ASP A 125 0.41 10.26 -7.87
C ASP A 125 1.93 10.05 -7.90
N ASN A 126 2.38 9.19 -8.82
CA ASN A 126 3.79 8.88 -9.00
C ASN A 126 4.55 10.13 -9.50
N VAL A 127 5.22 10.85 -8.60
CA VAL A 127 6.19 11.93 -8.93
C VAL A 127 7.42 11.40 -9.71
N TYR A 128 7.55 10.07 -9.88
CA TYR A 128 8.73 9.44 -10.48
C TYR A 128 8.58 9.01 -11.95
N ASP A 129 7.43 9.23 -12.61
CA ASP A 129 7.23 8.88 -14.03
C ASP A 129 7.60 10.00 -15.02
N THR A 130 8.25 11.09 -14.58
CA THR A 130 8.71 12.20 -15.46
C THR A 130 10.24 12.34 -15.54
N ALA A 131 11.00 11.38 -15.01
CA ALA A 131 12.47 11.43 -15.00
C ALA A 131 13.15 10.47 -15.99
N GLU A 132 12.47 10.07 -17.08
CA GLU A 132 13.11 9.41 -18.23
C GLU A 132 12.74 10.13 -19.53
N SER A 133 13.27 11.35 -19.68
CA SER A 133 13.60 11.94 -20.99
C SER A 133 14.73 12.95 -20.80
N MET A 134 15.89 12.47 -20.35
CA MET A 134 17.15 13.16 -20.61
C MET A 134 17.92 12.27 -21.56
N ASP A 135 17.74 12.52 -22.86
CA ASP A 135 18.70 12.10 -23.86
C ASP A 135 20.04 12.74 -23.48
N VAL A 136 20.95 11.92 -22.95
CA VAL A 136 22.35 12.31 -22.77
C VAL A 136 23.13 11.55 -23.82
N ASP A 137 23.40 12.23 -24.93
CA ASP A 137 24.34 11.81 -25.94
C ASP A 137 25.71 11.55 -25.27
N CYS A 138 26.03 10.27 -25.08
CA CYS A 138 27.32 9.82 -24.60
C CYS A 138 28.29 9.70 -25.77
N GLU A 139 28.67 10.81 -26.38
CA GLU A 139 29.91 10.87 -27.15
C GLU A 139 30.77 12.06 -26.72
N SER A 140 31.99 11.70 -26.29
CA SER A 140 33.22 12.52 -26.25
C SER A 140 33.34 13.63 -25.20
N ILE A 141 33.98 13.33 -24.06
CA ILE A 141 35.11 14.15 -23.54
C ILE A 141 36.17 13.23 -22.87
N PRO A 142 37.47 13.34 -23.22
CA PRO A 142 38.52 12.47 -22.72
C PRO A 142 39.04 12.92 -21.33
N TYR A 143 39.20 11.98 -20.40
CA TYR A 143 39.94 12.23 -19.17
C TYR A 143 41.45 12.18 -19.45
N THR A 144 42.05 13.32 -19.73
CA THR A 144 43.51 13.49 -19.64
C THR A 144 43.94 13.64 -18.18
N ASN A 145 44.51 12.56 -17.69
CA ASN A 145 45.52 12.38 -16.64
C ASN A 145 46.35 13.64 -16.26
N ARG A 146 46.56 13.91 -14.96
CA ARG A 146 47.91 13.99 -14.30
C ARG A 146 47.99 14.75 -12.95
N TYR A 147 48.51 13.99 -11.96
CA TYR A 147 49.45 14.34 -10.86
C TYR A 147 49.00 15.33 -9.74
N ILE A 148 49.49 15.35 -8.48
CA ILE A 148 50.81 15.10 -7.85
C ILE A 148 50.65 14.87 -6.30
N HIS A 149 51.53 14.04 -5.69
CA HIS A 149 52.03 13.90 -4.28
C HIS A 149 51.05 13.95 -3.08
N ARG A 150 51.16 13.09 -2.05
CA ARG A 150 52.33 12.52 -1.35
C ARG A 150 52.11 11.07 -0.93
#